data_AF-A0A7W0L532-F1
#
_entry.id   AF-A0A7W0L532-F1
#
_cell.length_a   1.000
_cell.length_b   1.000
_cell.length_c   1.000
_cell.angle_alpha   90.00
_cell.angle_beta   90.00
_cell.angle_gamma   90.00
#
_symmetry.space_group_name_H-M   'P 1'
#
loop_
_entity.id
_entity.type
_entity.pdbx_description
1 polymer ?
#
loop_
_entity_poly.entity_id
_entity_poly.type
_entity_poly.pdbx_seq_one_letter_code
_entity_poly.pdbx_strand_id
1 'polypeptide(L)' 'VAANTPEVIECQRVTGEDCYVMKIVFRSIDDLEGLIDRFTPFGQTTTSIVNATPVPQRGIPIDDPNGSPRRASSDS' A
#
# COMPACT_ATOMS: atom_id res chain seq x y z
N VAL A 1 -14.23 8.79 -0.11
CA VAL A 1 -13.13 9.43 -0.86
C VAL A 1 -12.06 8.44 -1.24
N ALA A 2 -11.38 7.78 -0.30
CA ALA A 2 -10.31 6.81 -0.61
C ALA A 2 -10.69 5.76 -1.67
N ALA A 3 -11.82 5.07 -1.55
CA ALA A 3 -12.29 4.09 -2.54
C ALA A 3 -12.57 4.66 -3.95
N ASN A 4 -12.72 5.97 -4.07
CA ASN A 4 -12.96 6.68 -5.34
C ASN A 4 -11.70 7.43 -5.82
N THR A 5 -10.56 7.27 -5.15
CA THR A 5 -9.27 7.87 -5.50
C THR A 5 -8.37 6.78 -6.06
N PRO A 6 -8.19 6.67 -7.39
CA PRO A 6 -7.42 5.59 -8.02
C PRO A 6 -5.96 5.48 -7.56
N GLU A 7 -5.40 6.58 -7.08
CA GLU A 7 -4.05 6.65 -6.54
C GLU A 7 -3.90 5.87 -5.23
N VAL A 8 -4.99 5.66 -4.48
CA VAL A 8 -5.02 4.86 -3.24
C VAL A 8 -5.11 3.38 -3.62
N ILE A 9 -4.00 2.66 -3.44
CA ILE A 9 -3.91 1.22 -3.76
C ILE A 9 -4.19 0.34 -2.54
N GLU A 10 -4.03 0.88 -1.34
CA GLU A 10 -4.39 0.21 -0.08
C GLU A 10 -4.89 1.25 0.93
N CYS A 11 -5.88 0.86 1.73
CA CYS A 11 -6.38 1.66 2.84
C CYS A 11 -6.76 0.74 4.00
N GLN A 12 -6.09 0.94 5.12
CA GLN A 12 -6.25 0.15 6.33
C GLN A 12 -6.81 1.05 7.43
N ARG A 13 -7.86 0.59 8.10
CA ARG A 13 -8.31 1.16 9.37
C ARG A 13 -7.50 0.52 10.49
N VAL A 14 -6.86 1.34 11.30
CA VAL A 14 -5.96 0.87 12.36
C VAL A 14 -6.39 1.41 13.72
N THR A 15 -5.78 0.90 14.77
CA THR A 15 -5.92 1.41 16.14
C THR A 15 -4.59 2.03 16.56
N GLY A 16 -4.61 3.25 17.08
CA GLY A 16 -3.39 3.98 17.45
C GLY A 16 -3.62 5.48 17.42
N GLU A 17 -2.56 6.22 17.13
CA GLU A 17 -2.59 7.68 16.93
C GLU A 17 -3.34 8.06 15.65
N ASP A 18 -3.04 7.38 14.55
CA ASP A 18 -3.75 7.54 13.28
C ASP A 18 -4.92 6.56 13.17
N CYS A 19 -6.07 7.03 12.66
CA CYS A 19 -7.25 6.18 12.41
C CYS A 19 -7.11 5.34 11.13
N TYR A 20 -6.35 5.83 10.15
CA TYR A 20 -6.19 5.23 8.83
C TYR A 20 -4.75 5.34 8.36
N VAL A 21 -4.28 4.27 7.71
CA VAL A 21 -3.03 4.26 6.95
C VAL A 21 -3.38 3.95 5.51
N MET A 22 -2.85 4.73 4.57
CA MET A 22 -3.11 4.58 3.14
C MET A 22 -1.80 4.48 2.38
N LYS A 23 -1.74 3.58 1.41
CA LYS A 23 -0.66 3.49 0.44
C LYS A 23 -1.12 4.12 -0.87
N ILE A 24 -0.40 5.14 -1.31
CA ILE A 24 -0.76 5.97 -2.46
C ILE A 24 0.39 5.95 -3.46
N VAL A 25 0.07 5.88 -4.76
CA VAL A 25 1.02 5.96 -5.86
C VAL A 25 0.76 7.22 -6.69
N PHE A 26 1.82 7.95 -7.03
CA PHE A 26 1.75 9.20 -7.78
C PHE A 26 3.02 9.36 -8.63
N ARG A 27 3.00 10.28 -9.60
CA ARG A 27 4.08 10.43 -10.59
C ARG A 27 5.10 11.49 -10.20
N SER A 28 4.69 12.49 -9.42
CA SER A 28 5.53 13.62 -9.00
C SER A 28 5.11 14.16 -7.63
N ILE A 29 5.98 14.95 -7.01
CA ILE A 29 5.66 15.63 -5.74
C ILE A 29 4.54 16.66 -5.93
N ASP A 30 4.43 17.29 -7.10
CA ASP A 30 3.34 18.23 -7.40
C ASP A 30 1.97 17.53 -7.36
N ASP A 31 1.89 16.26 -7.80
CA ASP A 31 0.67 15.46 -7.70
C ASP A 31 0.31 15.12 -6.24
N LEU A 32 1.30 15.02 -5.35
CA LEU A 32 1.11 14.67 -3.95
C LEU A 32 0.37 15.77 -3.18
N GLU A 33 0.64 17.05 -3.45
CA GLU A 33 -0.04 18.17 -2.78
C GLU A 33 -1.56 18.10 -3.02
N GLY A 34 -1.98 17.90 -4.28
CA GLY A 34 -3.40 17.76 -4.61
C GLY A 34 -4.06 16.52 -3.99
N LEU A 35 -3.29 15.46 -3.73
CA LEU A 35 -3.77 14.29 -3.00
C LEU A 35 -3.94 14.60 -1.51
N ILE A 36 -2.96 15.25 -0.87
CA ILE A 36 -3.04 15.67 0.54
C ILE A 36 -4.22 16.62 0.76
N ASP A 37 -4.41 17.59 -0.12
CA ASP A 37 -5.52 18.54 -0.05
C ASP A 37 -6.88 17.82 -0.12
N ARG A 38 -6.99 16.76 -0.93
CA ARG A 38 -8.20 15.94 -1.01
C ARG A 38 -8.52 15.23 0.30
N PHE A 39 -7.51 14.87 1.10
CA PHE A 39 -7.68 14.16 2.36
C PHE A 39 -7.73 15.07 3.60
N THR A 40 -7.24 16.30 3.49
CA THR A 40 -7.23 17.30 4.57
C THR A 40 -8.60 17.55 5.24
N PRO A 41 -9.74 17.58 4.52
CA PRO A 41 -11.06 17.74 5.15
C PRO A 41 -11.46 16.61 6.10
N PHE A 42 -10.79 15.45 6.04
CA PHE A 42 -11.09 14.28 6.87
C PHE A 42 -10.24 14.21 8.14
N GLY A 43 -9.21 15.06 8.27
CA GLY A 43 -8.36 15.11 9.44
C GLY A 43 -6.92 15.53 9.12
N GLN A 44 -6.10 15.63 10.17
CA GLN A 44 -4.66 15.82 10.00
C GLN A 44 -4.06 14.62 9.26
N THR A 45 -3.17 14.91 8.32
CA THR A 45 -2.53 13.89 7.48
C THR A 45 -1.02 13.89 7.73
N THR A 46 -0.49 12.73 8.10
CA THR A 46 0.96 12.49 8.18
C THR A 46 1.42 11.80 6.91
N THR A 47 2.41 12.36 6.22
CA THR A 47 2.89 11.81 4.93
C THR A 47 4.28 11.20 5.08
N SER A 48 4.44 9.97 4.59
CA SER A 48 5.72 9.27 4.49
C SER A 48 6.01 8.90 3.04
N ILE A 49 7.26 9.08 2.59
CA ILE A 49 7.68 8.76 1.22
C ILE A 49 8.56 7.52 1.22
N VAL A 50 8.21 6.53 0.39
CA VAL A 50 8.98 5.29 0.25
C VAL A 50 10.11 5.50 -0.77
N ASN A 51 11.33 5.71 -0.28
CA ASN A 51 12.50 5.91 -1.16
C ASN A 51 13.03 4.61 -1.77
N ALA A 52 12.89 3.49 -1.07
CA ALA A 52 13.31 2.18 -1.54
C ALA A 52 12.46 1.09 -0.90
N THR A 53 12.24 -0.01 -1.62
CA THR A 53 11.60 -1.22 -1.11
C THR A 53 12.61 -2.38 -1.22
N PRO A 54 13.57 -2.49 -0.27
CA PRO A 54 14.64 -3.48 -0.36
C PRO A 54 14.13 -4.92 -0.24
N VAL A 55 12.99 -5.13 0.41
CA VAL A 55 12.31 -6.42 0.49
C VAL A 55 10.97 -6.28 -0.24
N PRO A 56 10.78 -6.93 -1.40
CA PRO A 56 9.50 -6.90 -2.09
C PRO A 56 8.43 -7.58 -1.25
N GLN A 57 7.17 -7.25 -1.53
CA GLN A 57 6.04 -7.95 -0.92
C GLN A 57 6.16 -9.45 -1.24
N ARG A 58 6.29 -10.26 -0.19
CA ARG A 58 6.44 -11.71 -0.27
C ARG A 58 5.39 -12.39 0.61
N GLY A 59 4.91 -13.56 0.19
CA GLY A 59 4.03 -14.38 1.00
C GLY A 59 4.70 -14.89 2.27
N ILE A 60 3.90 -15.34 3.22
CA ILE A 60 4.41 -16.05 4.41
C ILE A 60 4.96 -17.41 3.94
N PRO A 61 6.19 -17.81 4.34
CA PRO A 61 6.64 -19.18 4.21
C PRO A 61 5.75 -20.06 5.08
N ILE A 62 4.75 -20.69 4.45
CA ILE A 62 3.97 -21.74 5.09
C ILE A 62 4.72 -23.02 4.75
N ASP A 63 5.27 -23.69 5.76
CA ASP A 63 5.71 -25.08 5.60
C ASP A 63 4.46 -25.88 5.21
N ASP A 64 4.39 -26.32 3.96
CA ASP A 64 3.33 -27.20 3.51
C ASP A 64 3.49 -28.53 4.25
N PRO A 65 2.60 -28.89 5.19
CA PRO A 65 2.70 -30.18 5.88
C PRO A 65 2.52 -31.36 4.91
N ASN A 66 2.11 -31.11 3.66
CA ASN A 66 1.93 -32.11 2.62
C ASN A 66 2.88 -31.95 1.42
N GLY A 67 3.91 -31.11 1.53
CA GLY A 67 5.11 -31.10 0.68
C GLY A 67 4.87 -31.26 -0.82
N SER A 68 3.86 -30.64 -1.42
CA SER A 68 3.68 -30.68 -2.86
C SER A 68 4.33 -29.43 -3.48
N PRO A 69 5.47 -29.56 -4.20
CA PRO A 69 6.06 -28.41 -4.87
C PRO A 69 5.04 -27.94 -5.91
N ARG A 70 4.42 -26.78 -5.67
CA ARG A 70 3.69 -26.05 -6.71
C ARG A 70 4.70 -25.72 -7.78
N ARG A 71 4.79 -26.58 -8.80
CA ARG A 71 5.57 -26.35 -10.01
C ARG A 71 5.18 -24.97 -10.50
N ALA A 72 6.13 -24.04 -10.48
CA ALA A 72 6.05 -22.86 -11.31
C ALA A 72 5.80 -23.38 -12.73
N SER A 73 4.58 -23.19 -13.22
CA SER A 73 4.26 -23.45 -14.61
C SER A 73 5.17 -22.56 -15.43
N SER A 74 6.03 -23.23 -16.18
CA SER A 74 6.78 -22.71 -17.31
C SER A 74 5.94 -21.74 -18.13
N ASP A 75 6.26 -20.45 -18.05
CA ASP A 75 6.00 -19.54 -19.17
C ASP A 75 7.03 -19.89 -20.25
N SER A 76 6.51 -20.38 -21.37
CA SER A 76 7.19 -20.37 -22.68
C SER A 76 6.85 -19.09 -23.41
#